data_AF-A0A924U8A3-F1
#
_entry.id   AF-A0A924U8A3-F1
#
_cell.length_a   1.000
_cell.length_b   1.000
_cell.length_c   1.000
_cell.angle_alpha   90.00
_cell.angle_beta   90.00
_cell.angle_gamma   90.00
#
_symmetry.space_group_name_H-M   'P 1'
#
loop_
_entity.id
_entity.type
_entity.pdbx_description
1 polymer ?
#
loop_
_entity_poly.entity_id
_entity_poly.type
_entity_poly.pdbx_seq_one_letter_code
_entity_poly.pdbx_strand_id
1 'polypeptide(L)'
;AELGLTLPWDAMSSLRARMFAEVPHLAAMDQVPEKTWTPLEMRDMGVATFRNAFEGFYLTNPIARASKVMGELAAIEADRAKMKLAAE
;
A
#
# COMPACT_ATOMS: atom_id res chain seq x y z
N ALA A 1 5.62 26.26 7.85
CA ALA A 1 6.13 27.59 8.24
C ALA A 1 7.20 28.09 7.28
N GLU A 2 8.28 27.33 7.05
CA GLU A 2 9.38 27.72 6.14
C GLU A 2 8.96 28.07 4.69
N LEU A 3 7.87 27.47 4.20
CA LEU A 3 7.31 27.76 2.88
C LEU A 3 6.22 28.86 2.89
N GLY A 4 6.06 29.59 4.00
CA GLY A 4 5.03 30.62 4.19
C GLY A 4 3.59 30.08 4.31
N LEU A 5 3.39 28.78 4.10
CA LEU A 5 2.11 28.10 4.27
C LEU A 5 2.12 27.33 5.60
N THR A 6 1.35 27.82 6.57
CA THR A 6 1.21 27.19 7.88
C THR A 6 -0.10 26.45 7.95
N LEU A 7 -0.04 25.19 8.38
CA LEU A 7 -1.22 24.36 8.58
C LEU A 7 -1.98 24.86 9.83
N PRO A 8 -3.32 24.77 9.85
CA PRO A 8 -4.14 25.26 10.95
C PRO A 8 -4.17 24.32 12.18
N TRP A 9 -3.10 23.54 12.39
CA TRP A 9 -2.91 22.66 13.54
C TRP A 9 -1.43 22.54 13.89
N ASP A 10 -1.15 22.40 15.18
CA ASP A 10 0.19 22.33 15.78
C ASP A 10 0.36 21.12 16.73
N ALA A 11 -0.70 20.34 16.92
CA ALA A 11 -0.73 19.17 17.79
C ALA A 11 -1.34 17.95 17.07
N MET A 12 -0.92 16.75 17.49
CA MET A 12 -1.45 15.50 16.94
C MET A 12 -2.94 15.32 17.20
N SER A 13 -3.47 15.84 18.31
CA SER A 13 -4.90 15.81 18.62
C SER A 13 -5.71 16.68 17.67
N SER A 14 -5.25 17.90 17.36
CA SER A 14 -5.95 18.82 16.46
C SER A 14 -5.93 18.34 15.00
N LEU A 15 -4.82 17.76 14.54
CA LEU A 15 -4.75 17.10 13.23
C LEU A 15 -5.75 15.93 13.14
N ARG A 16 -5.76 15.03 14.14
CA ARG A 16 -6.69 13.88 14.15
C ARG A 16 -8.15 14.33 14.16
N ALA A 17 -8.50 15.33 14.97
CA ALA A 17 -9.85 15.89 14.99
C ALA A 17 -10.28 16.38 13.59
N ARG A 18 -9.39 17.04 12.84
CA ARG A 18 -9.70 17.46 11.48
C ARG A 18 -9.83 16.28 10.52
N MET A 19 -8.92 15.31 10.57
CA MET A 19 -9.00 14.10 9.75
C MET A 19 -10.30 13.33 9.98
N PHE A 20 -10.74 13.22 11.24
CA PHE A 20 -11.99 12.54 11.59
C PHE A 20 -13.23 13.30 11.14
N ALA A 21 -13.19 14.64 11.14
CA ALA A 21 -14.30 15.44 10.61
C ALA A 21 -14.47 15.26 9.09
N GLU A 22 -13.36 15.20 8.34
CA GLU A 22 -13.38 15.00 6.89
C GLU A 22 -13.67 13.53 6.51
N VAL A 23 -13.11 12.60 7.27
CA VAL A 23 -13.13 11.17 6.98
C VAL A 23 -13.48 10.39 8.24
N PRO A 24 -14.78 10.28 8.59
CA PRO A 24 -15.21 9.73 9.88
C PRO A 24 -14.76 8.30 10.17
N HIS A 25 -14.56 7.49 9.14
CA HIS A 25 -14.13 6.10 9.31
C HIS A 25 -12.69 5.98 9.83
N LEU A 26 -11.85 7.02 9.71
CA LEU A 26 -10.52 7.02 10.32
C LEU A 26 -10.58 7.08 11.86
N ALA A 27 -11.71 7.53 12.44
CA ALA A 27 -11.92 7.55 13.89
C ALA A 27 -12.38 6.19 14.44
N ALA A 28 -12.89 5.31 13.59
CA ALA A 28 -13.42 4.00 13.95
C ALA A 28 -12.27 2.98 14.08
N MET A 29 -11.36 3.23 15.03
CA MET A 29 -10.21 2.35 15.29
C MET A 29 -10.68 0.96 15.70
N ASP A 30 -10.00 -0.06 15.16
CA ASP A 30 -10.29 -1.48 15.40
C ASP A 30 -11.72 -1.92 15.06
N GLN A 31 -12.41 -1.15 14.21
CA GLN A 31 -13.75 -1.46 13.73
C GLN A 31 -13.74 -1.68 12.22
N VAL A 32 -14.47 -2.72 11.78
CA VAL A 32 -14.74 -2.96 10.36
C VAL A 32 -16.19 -2.54 10.09
N PRO A 33 -16.43 -1.40 9.43
CA PRO A 33 -17.79 -0.97 9.14
C PRO A 33 -18.43 -1.89 8.12
N GLU A 34 -19.66 -2.31 8.39
CA GLU A 34 -20.48 -3.04 7.42
C GLU A 34 -20.83 -2.11 6.26
N LYS A 35 -20.55 -2.54 5.03
CA LYS A 35 -20.88 -1.78 3.82
C LYS A 35 -21.62 -2.70 2.85
N THR A 36 -22.81 -2.28 2.44
CA THR A 36 -23.51 -2.91 1.32
C THR A 36 -22.74 -2.64 0.03
N TRP A 37 -22.46 -3.69 -0.73
CA TRP A 37 -21.83 -3.53 -2.04
C TRP A 37 -22.72 -2.69 -2.96
N THR A 38 -22.11 -1.72 -3.64
CA THR A 38 -22.76 -0.92 -4.69
C THR A 38 -22.04 -1.23 -6.00
N PRO A 39 -22.74 -1.76 -7.02
CA PRO A 39 -22.12 -2.02 -8.30
C PRO A 39 -21.67 -0.73 -8.97
N LEU A 40 -20.53 -0.78 -9.65
CA LEU A 40 -20.03 0.31 -10.46
C LEU A 40 -20.59 0.20 -11.89
N GLU A 41 -20.78 1.34 -12.54
CA GLU A 41 -21.09 1.39 -13.97
C GLU A 41 -20.00 0.68 -14.77
N MET A 42 -20.41 -0.29 -15.58
CA MET A 42 -19.50 -1.06 -16.40
C MET A 42 -18.94 -0.21 -17.54
N ARG A 43 -17.70 -0.47 -17.91
CA ARG A 43 -17.01 0.14 -19.06
C ARG A 43 -16.28 -0.94 -19.83
N ASP A 44 -16.08 -0.72 -21.12
CA ASP A 44 -15.30 -1.62 -21.95
C ASP A 44 -13.89 -1.78 -21.39
N MET A 45 -13.43 -3.02 -21.30
CA MET A 45 -12.08 -3.33 -20.83
C MET A 45 -11.06 -3.00 -21.91
N GLY A 46 -9.86 -2.55 -21.49
CA GLY A 46 -8.72 -2.47 -22.39
C GLY A 46 -8.22 -3.85 -22.80
N VAL A 47 -7.54 -3.93 -23.95
CA VAL A 47 -6.86 -5.16 -24.39
C VAL A 47 -5.54 -5.30 -23.64
N ALA A 48 -5.57 -6.01 -22.52
CA ALA A 48 -4.38 -6.30 -21.70
C ALA A 48 -4.53 -7.62 -20.95
N THR A 49 -3.40 -8.20 -20.55
CA THR A 49 -3.34 -9.34 -19.64
C THR A 49 -3.18 -8.88 -18.19
N PHE A 50 -3.60 -9.72 -17.24
CA PHE A 50 -3.32 -9.47 -15.83
C PHE A 50 -1.83 -9.61 -15.55
N ARG A 51 -1.30 -8.68 -14.75
CA ARG A 51 0.07 -8.71 -14.23
C ARG A 51 0.04 -8.56 -12.73
N ASN A 52 1.09 -9.05 -12.07
CA ASN A 52 1.28 -8.80 -10.66
C ASN A 52 1.50 -7.30 -10.42
N ALA A 53 0.85 -6.75 -9.39
CA ALA A 53 1.06 -5.35 -8.99
C ALA A 53 2.46 -5.12 -8.41
N PHE A 54 3.08 -6.17 -7.87
CA PHE A 54 4.42 -6.17 -7.30
C PHE A 54 5.18 -7.42 -7.74
N GLU A 55 6.42 -7.25 -8.16
CA GLU A 55 7.29 -8.35 -8.61
C GLU A 55 8.10 -8.97 -7.47
N GLY A 56 8.38 -8.21 -6.40
CA GLY A 56 9.18 -8.67 -5.26
C GLY A 56 8.43 -8.54 -3.94
N PHE A 57 7.94 -9.66 -3.41
CA PHE A 57 7.18 -9.68 -2.15
C PHE A 57 8.02 -9.17 -0.96
N TYR A 58 9.30 -9.50 -0.91
CA TYR A 58 10.19 -9.13 0.19
C TYR A 58 10.72 -7.68 0.13
N LEU A 59 10.46 -6.93 -0.95
CA LEU A 59 11.06 -5.60 -1.18
C LEU A 59 10.01 -4.52 -1.51
N THR A 60 8.79 -4.69 -1.01
CA THR A 60 7.61 -3.86 -1.35
C THR A 60 7.72 -2.41 -0.90
N ASN A 61 8.33 -2.14 0.25
CA ASN A 61 8.42 -0.81 0.84
C ASN A 61 9.87 -0.46 1.26
N PRO A 62 10.18 0.81 1.58
CA PRO A 62 11.54 1.24 1.95
C PRO A 62 12.11 0.51 3.18
N ILE A 63 11.26 0.20 4.17
CA ILE A 63 11.68 -0.51 5.38
C ILE A 63 12.13 -1.93 5.03
N ALA A 64 11.34 -2.62 4.22
CA ALA A 64 11.67 -3.97 3.74
C ALA A 64 12.95 -3.96 2.88
N ARG A 65 13.14 -2.94 2.03
CA ARG A 65 14.37 -2.79 1.22
C ARG A 65 15.62 -2.52 2.05
N ALA A 66 15.50 -1.82 3.16
CA ALA A 66 16.61 -1.58 4.08
C ALA A 66 16.92 -2.80 4.97
N SER A 67 16.03 -3.79 5.05
CA SER A 67 16.21 -4.96 5.90
C SER A 67 17.16 -5.98 5.26
N LYS A 68 18.22 -6.31 5.99
CA LYS A 68 19.17 -7.37 5.60
C LYS A 68 18.48 -8.72 5.41
N VAL A 69 17.62 -9.10 6.36
CA VAL A 69 16.91 -10.40 6.33
C VAL A 69 15.99 -10.49 5.11
N MET A 70 15.30 -9.40 4.76
CA MET A 70 14.46 -9.39 3.57
C MET A 70 15.28 -9.47 2.28
N GLY A 71 16.46 -8.84 2.25
CA GLY A 71 17.41 -9.00 1.15
C GLY A 71 17.88 -10.45 0.96
N GLU A 72 18.16 -11.16 2.04
CA GLU A 72 18.53 -12.59 2.00
C GLU A 72 17.39 -13.45 1.45
N LEU A 73 16.14 -13.22 1.90
CA LEU A 73 14.96 -13.93 1.38
C LEU A 73 14.69 -13.65 -0.09
N ALA A 74 14.85 -12.39 -0.53
CA ALA A 74 14.71 -12.00 -1.93
C ALA A 74 15.76 -12.70 -2.82
N ALA A 75 17.00 -12.86 -2.34
CA ALA A 75 18.03 -13.60 -3.06
C ALA A 75 17.66 -15.09 -3.22
N ILE A 76 17.17 -15.74 -2.15
CA ILE A 76 16.71 -17.13 -2.18
C ILE A 76 15.50 -17.31 -3.13
N GLU A 77 14.58 -16.35 -3.17
CA GLU A 77 13.47 -16.33 -4.13
C GLU A 77 13.98 -16.24 -5.57
N ALA A 78 14.89 -15.30 -5.86
CA ALA A 78 15.45 -15.12 -7.19
C ALA A 78 16.20 -16.37 -7.68
N ASP A 79 16.95 -17.04 -6.81
CA ASP A 79 17.69 -18.25 -7.19
C ASP A 79 16.75 -19.42 -7.50
N ARG A 80 15.64 -19.57 -6.76
CA ARG A 80 14.60 -20.56 -7.09
C ARG A 80 13.93 -20.27 -8.45
N ALA A 81 13.68 -19.01 -8.76
CA ALA A 81 13.10 -18.62 -10.05
C ALA A 81 14.04 -18.96 -11.22
N LYS A 82 15.35 -18.69 -11.07
CA LYS A 82 16.37 -19.05 -12.08
C LYS A 82 16.44 -20.56 -12.33
N MET A 83 16.38 -21.37 -11.26
CA MET A 83 16.44 -22.84 -11.40
C MET A 83 15.26 -23.40 -12.20
N LYS A 84 14.05 -22.83 -12.04
CA LYS A 84 12.88 -23.25 -12.81
C LYS A 84 13.01 -22.92 -14.30
N LEU A 85 13.51 -21.72 -14.62
CA LEU A 85 13.71 -21.30 -16.00
C LEU A 85 14.74 -22.15 -16.75
N ALA A 86 15.75 -22.69 -16.05
CA ALA A 86 16.77 -23.54 -16.67
C ALA A 86 16.31 -24.99 -16.93
N ALA A 87 15.14 -25.38 -16.43
CA ALA A 87 14.58 -26.72 -16.58
C ALA A 87 13.46 -26.81 -17.64
N GLU A 88 13.08 -25.68 -18.24
CA GLU A 88 12.13 -25.55 -19.37
C GLU A 88 12.89 -25.44 -20.70
#